data_AF-A0A562V716-F1
#
_entry.id   AF-A0A562V716-F1
#
_cell.length_a   1.000
_cell.length_b   1.000
_cell.length_c   1.000
_cell.angle_alpha   90.00
_cell.angle_beta   90.00
_cell.angle_gamma   90.00
#
_symmetry.space_group_name_H-M   'P 1'
#
loop_
_entity.id
_entity.type
_entity.pdbx_description
1 polymer ?
#
loop_
_entity_poly.entity_id
_entity_poly.type
_entity_poly.pdbx_seq_one_letter_code
_entity_poly.pdbx_strand_id
1 'polypeptide(L)'
;MSYREMSKTLLQQENPRELKRLKEAGILEQTVVEVGELFDDQEQTIVEQMTADLPAGMSDLERTQEENMARIVAREVTAHDLAEFWRSGGDE
;
A
#
# COMPACT_ATOMS: atom_id res chain seq x y z
N MET A 1 7.59 -6.47 -4.83
CA MET A 1 6.43 -6.12 -5.69
C MET A 1 5.96 -4.77 -5.19
N SER A 2 5.94 -3.75 -6.06
CA SER A 2 5.49 -2.40 -5.68
C SER A 2 3.97 -2.35 -5.50
N TYR A 3 3.44 -1.39 -4.73
CA TYR A 3 1.98 -1.21 -4.66
C TYR A 3 1.39 -0.78 -6.01
N ARG A 4 2.17 -0.12 -6.87
CA ARG A 4 1.80 0.14 -8.26
C ARG A 4 1.48 -1.15 -9.05
N GLU A 5 2.36 -2.15 -8.99
CA GLU A 5 2.15 -3.44 -9.67
C GLU A 5 0.95 -4.19 -9.09
N MET A 6 0.80 -4.13 -7.76
CA MET A 6 -0.30 -4.77 -7.04
C MET A 6 -1.64 -4.10 -7.38
N SER A 7 -1.69 -2.76 -7.39
CA SER A 7 -2.82 -1.93 -7.78
C SER A 7 -3.30 -2.28 -9.20
N LYS A 8 -2.37 -2.38 -10.17
CA LYS A 8 -2.70 -2.82 -11.53
C LYS A 8 -3.31 -4.22 -11.59
N THR A 9 -2.81 -5.14 -10.77
CA THR A 9 -3.30 -6.53 -10.72
C THR A 9 -4.68 -6.60 -10.07
N LEU A 10 -4.87 -5.93 -8.94
CA LEU A 10 -6.13 -5.89 -8.19
C LEU A 10 -7.23 -5.21 -8.99
N LEU A 11 -6.97 -4.05 -9.61
CA LEU A 11 -7.91 -3.40 -10.50
C LEU A 11 -8.37 -4.33 -11.65
N GLN A 12 -7.45 -5.12 -12.21
CA GLN A 12 -7.79 -6.07 -13.27
C GLN A 12 -8.65 -7.24 -12.78
N GLN A 13 -8.46 -7.70 -11.56
CA GLN A 13 -9.12 -8.89 -11.01
C GLN A 13 -10.43 -8.55 -10.30
N GLU A 14 -10.40 -7.53 -9.43
CA GLU A 14 -11.47 -7.16 -8.52
C GLU A 14 -12.48 -6.19 -9.16
N ASN A 15 -12.06 -5.37 -10.13
CA ASN A 15 -12.92 -4.32 -10.70
C ASN A 15 -12.75 -4.06 -12.22
N PRO A 16 -13.19 -5.00 -13.06
CA PRO A 16 -13.04 -4.90 -14.52
C PRO A 16 -13.85 -3.75 -15.15
N ARG A 17 -14.91 -3.27 -14.48
CA ARG A 17 -15.70 -2.12 -14.95
C ARG A 17 -14.91 -0.83 -14.81
N GLU A 18 -14.28 -0.63 -13.66
CA GLU A 18 -13.45 0.53 -13.40
C GLU A 18 -12.21 0.53 -14.30
N LEU A 19 -11.57 -0.62 -14.48
CA LEU A 19 -10.48 -0.77 -15.44
C LEU A 19 -10.89 -0.29 -16.85
N LYS A 20 -12.10 -0.66 -17.29
CA LYS A 20 -12.62 -0.23 -18.60
C LYS A 20 -12.84 1.28 -18.61
N ARG A 21 -13.48 1.85 -17.59
CA ARG A 21 -13.72 3.29 -17.46
C ARG A 21 -12.42 4.09 -17.53
N LEU A 22 -11.42 3.71 -16.74
CA LEU A 22 -10.11 4.38 -16.70
C LEU A 22 -9.35 4.26 -18.04
N LYS A 23 -9.48 3.12 -18.75
CA LYS A 23 -8.92 2.95 -20.10
C LYS A 23 -9.61 3.84 -21.13
N GLU A 24 -10.93 3.88 -21.13
CA GLU A 24 -11.72 4.72 -22.05
C GLU A 24 -11.47 6.21 -21.80
N ALA A 25 -11.25 6.59 -20.54
CA ALA A 25 -10.86 7.95 -20.16
C ALA A 25 -9.38 8.28 -20.42
N GLY A 26 -8.54 7.29 -20.74
CA GLY A 26 -7.11 7.50 -21.02
C GLY A 26 -6.25 7.83 -19.80
N ILE A 27 -6.75 7.62 -18.58
CA ILE A 27 -6.09 8.00 -17.32
C ILE A 27 -5.56 6.81 -16.50
N LEU A 28 -5.76 5.57 -16.97
CA LEU A 28 -5.41 4.35 -16.23
C LEU A 28 -4.00 4.36 -15.63
N GLU A 29 -2.97 4.67 -16.43
CA GLU A 29 -1.59 4.59 -15.95
C GLU A 29 -1.28 5.68 -14.91
N GLN A 30 -1.88 6.87 -15.03
CA GLN A 30 -1.75 7.92 -14.03
C GLN A 30 -2.43 7.51 -12.72
N THR A 31 -3.67 7.02 -12.78
CA THR A 31 -4.41 6.56 -11.59
C THR A 31 -3.68 5.41 -10.88
N VAL A 32 -3.12 4.45 -11.63
CA VAL A 32 -2.36 3.33 -11.03
C VAL A 32 -1.06 3.80 -10.35
N VAL A 33 -0.42 4.85 -10.87
CA VAL A 33 0.74 5.49 -10.24
C VAL A 33 0.33 6.20 -8.95
N GLU A 34 -0.68 7.08 -9.02
CA GLU A 34 -1.16 7.86 -7.87
C GLU A 34 -1.63 6.95 -6.72
N VAL A 35 -2.40 5.91 -7.03
CA VAL A 35 -2.81 4.91 -6.04
C VAL A 35 -1.60 4.15 -5.49
N GLY A 36 -0.64 3.77 -6.35
CA GLY A 36 0.57 3.09 -5.90
C GLY A 36 1.37 3.91 -4.89
N GLU A 37 1.59 5.19 -5.19
CA GLU A 37 2.31 6.14 -4.31
C GLU A 37 1.58 6.37 -2.99
N LEU A 38 0.24 6.54 -3.02
CA LEU A 38 -0.57 6.68 -1.81
C LEU A 38 -0.37 5.53 -0.83
N PHE A 39 -0.38 4.29 -1.32
CA PHE A 39 -0.22 3.11 -0.47
C PHE A 39 1.25 2.88 -0.07
N ASP A 40 2.24 3.25 -0.89
CA ASP A 40 3.65 3.25 -0.46
C ASP A 40 3.86 4.24 0.72
N ASP A 41 3.28 5.44 0.65
CA ASP A 41 3.32 6.45 1.73
C ASP A 41 2.57 5.99 2.99
N GLN A 42 1.45 5.27 2.82
CA GLN A 42 0.71 4.68 3.94
C GLN A 42 1.53 3.61 4.65
N GLU A 43 2.19 2.70 3.91
CA GLU A 43 3.07 1.67 4.50
C GLU A 43 4.16 2.35 5.36
N GLN A 44 4.81 3.38 4.81
CA GLN A 44 5.85 4.11 5.53
C GLN A 44 5.30 4.77 6.82
N THR A 45 4.14 5.41 6.74
CA THR A 45 3.50 6.05 7.89
C THR A 45 3.20 5.05 9.01
N ILE A 46 2.73 3.84 8.67
CA ILE A 46 2.46 2.78 9.67
C ILE A 46 3.77 2.33 10.32
N VAL A 47 4.84 2.11 9.53
CA VAL A 47 6.15 1.74 10.06
C VAL A 47 6.67 2.81 11.03
N GLU A 48 6.60 4.08 10.65
CA GLU A 48 7.02 5.19 11.49
C GLU A 48 6.24 5.23 12.81
N GLN A 49 4.91 5.07 12.76
CA GLN A 49 4.08 5.03 13.96
C GLN A 49 4.40 3.85 14.88
N MET A 50 4.61 2.66 14.31
CA MET A 50 4.93 1.46 15.09
C MET A 50 6.33 1.53 15.73
N THR A 51 7.24 2.31 15.16
CA THR A 51 8.64 2.39 15.60
C THR A 51 8.99 3.70 16.32
N ALA A 52 8.05 4.65 16.40
CA ALA A 52 8.28 5.98 16.98
C ALA A 52 8.78 5.96 18.43
N ASP A 53 8.31 5.00 19.23
CA ASP A 53 8.58 4.92 20.68
C ASP A 53 9.58 3.82 21.06
N LEU A 54 10.39 3.34 20.10
CA LEU A 54 11.39 2.32 20.42
C LEU A 54 12.41 2.84 21.46
N PRO A 55 12.75 2.06 22.50
CA PRO A 55 13.62 2.51 23.58
C PRO A 55 15.02 2.93 23.10
N ALA A 56 15.50 4.09 23.57
CA ALA A 56 16.84 4.59 23.23
C ALA A 56 17.99 3.67 23.70
N GLY A 57 17.74 2.82 24.72
CA GLY A 57 18.71 1.83 25.22
C GLY A 57 18.65 0.46 24.53
N MET A 58 17.76 0.29 23.56
CA MET A 58 17.62 -0.95 22.78
C MET A 58 18.86 -1.20 21.92
N SER A 59 19.28 -2.47 21.83
CA SER A 59 20.40 -2.85 20.96
C SER A 59 20.04 -2.70 19.48
N ASP A 60 21.05 -2.57 18.61
CA ASP A 60 20.82 -2.41 17.16
C ASP A 60 20.13 -3.63 16.54
N LEU A 61 20.39 -4.84 17.06
CA LEU A 61 19.75 -6.06 16.61
C LEU A 61 18.25 -6.08 16.95
N GLU A 62 17.90 -5.75 18.20
CA GLU A 62 16.51 -5.68 18.64
C GLU A 62 15.76 -4.59 17.87
N ARG A 63 16.37 -3.41 17.68
CA ARG A 63 15.77 -2.33 16.87
C ARG A 63 15.49 -2.79 15.44
N THR A 64 16.45 -3.46 14.82
CA THR A 64 16.30 -3.99 13.45
C THR A 64 15.17 -5.04 13.39
N GLN A 65 15.01 -5.86 14.42
CA GLN A 65 13.93 -6.86 14.48
C GLN A 65 12.56 -6.19 14.57
N GLU A 66 12.41 -5.17 15.43
CA GLU A 66 11.16 -4.40 15.56
C GLU A 66 10.82 -3.64 14.28
N GLU A 67 11.80 -2.99 13.64
CA GLU A 67 11.60 -2.32 12.35
C GLU A 67 11.16 -3.29 11.25
N ASN A 68 11.74 -4.50 11.21
CA ASN A 68 11.34 -5.53 10.26
C ASN A 68 9.94 -6.06 10.53
N MET A 69 9.57 -6.26 11.80
CA MET A 69 8.21 -6.63 12.21
C MET A 69 7.21 -5.55 11.79
N ALA A 70 7.51 -4.28 12.07
CA ALA A 70 6.69 -3.15 11.67
C ALA A 70 6.48 -3.10 10.15
N ARG A 71 7.53 -3.31 9.35
CA ARG A 71 7.42 -3.40 7.89
C ARG A 71 6.53 -4.56 7.43
N ILE A 72 6.64 -5.74 8.04
CA ILE A 72 5.79 -6.89 7.70
C ILE A 72 4.32 -6.56 7.97
N VAL A 73 4.02 -6.03 9.16
CA VAL A 73 2.65 -5.66 9.55
C VAL A 73 2.10 -4.55 8.66
N ALA A 74 2.88 -3.48 8.45
CA ALA A 74 2.50 -2.38 7.58
C ALA A 74 2.20 -2.86 6.16
N ARG A 75 3.04 -3.76 5.63
CA ARG A 75 2.85 -4.36 4.30
C ARG A 75 1.53 -5.12 4.21
N GLU A 76 1.22 -5.95 5.21
CA GLU A 76 -0.01 -6.76 5.27
C GLU A 76 -1.27 -5.89 5.35
N VAL A 77 -1.27 -4.90 6.25
CA VAL A 77 -2.40 -3.96 6.41
C VAL A 77 -2.64 -3.17 5.13
N THR A 78 -1.59 -2.56 4.61
CA THR A 78 -1.68 -1.68 3.43
C THR A 78 -2.06 -2.50 2.16
N ALA A 79 -1.61 -3.75 2.04
CA ALA A 79 -2.03 -4.63 0.95
C ALA A 79 -3.50 -5.03 1.05
N HIS A 80 -4.01 -5.22 2.27
CA HIS A 80 -5.44 -5.46 2.50
C HIS A 80 -6.27 -4.23 2.11
N ASP A 81 -5.87 -3.04 2.58
CA ASP A 81 -6.58 -1.79 2.29
C ASP A 81 -6.60 -1.49 0.78
N LEU A 82 -5.48 -1.71 0.07
CA LEU A 82 -5.43 -1.57 -1.39
C LEU A 82 -6.37 -2.54 -2.12
N ALA A 83 -6.53 -3.76 -1.61
CA ALA A 83 -7.47 -4.73 -2.17
C ALA A 83 -8.93 -4.30 -1.95
N GLU A 84 -9.25 -3.80 -0.75
CA GLU A 84 -10.58 -3.25 -0.46
C GLU A 84 -10.88 -2.01 -1.31
N PHE A 85 -9.92 -1.11 -1.50
CA PHE A 85 -10.05 0.08 -2.35
C PHE A 85 -10.53 -0.28 -3.77
N TRP A 86 -9.87 -1.25 -4.41
CA TRP A 86 -10.27 -1.64 -5.76
C TRP A 86 -11.59 -2.41 -5.78
N ARG A 87 -11.88 -3.21 -4.76
CA ARG A 87 -13.15 -3.95 -4.64
C ARG A 87 -14.34 -3.02 -4.41
N SER A 88 -14.17 -1.93 -3.67
CA SER A 88 -15.24 -0.98 -3.35
C SER A 88 -15.60 -0.05 -4.51
N GLY A 89 -14.69 0.12 -5.49
CA GLY A 89 -14.92 1.01 -6.63
C GLY A 89 -13.86 2.07 -6.83
N GLY A 90 -12.95 2.27 -5.87
CA GLY A 90 -12.04 3.41 -5.86
C GLY A 90 -12.72 4.76 -5.59
N ASP A 91 -13.96 4.76 -5.08
CA ASP A 91 -14.71 5.96 -4.75
C ASP A 91 -14.33 6.46 -3.33
N GLU A 92 -13.24 7.21 -3.24
CA GLU A 92 -13.05 8.28 -2.24
C GLU A 92 -13.08 9.66 -2.91
#